data_AF-A0A940RPE9-F1
#
_entry.id   AF-A0A940RPE9-F1
#
_cell.length_a   1.000
_cell.length_b   1.000
_cell.length_c   1.000
_cell.angle_alpha   90.00
_cell.angle_beta   90.00
_cell.angle_gamma   90.00
#
_symmetry.space_group_name_H-M   'P 1'
#
loop_
_entity.id
_entity.type
_entity.pdbx_description
1 polymer ?
#
loop_
_entity_poly.entity_id
_entity_poly.type
_entity_poly.pdbx_seq_one_letter_code
_entity_poly.pdbx_strand_id
1 'polypeptide(L)' 'MPDLRLSRIPDRTPVKIAIAVLPDLHQALSDYAEAYRAAYGQAETVADLIPYMLQSFLESDRAFARSRQKS' A
#
# COMPACT_ATOMS: atom_id res chain seq x y z
N MET A 1 -33.98 -17.15 10.22
CA MET A 1 -32.82 -16.22 10.26
C MET A 1 -32.08 -16.44 8.95
N PRO A 2 -31.81 -15.42 8.11
CA PRO A 2 -31.33 -15.68 6.77
C PRO A 2 -29.90 -16.23 6.81
N ASP A 3 -29.75 -17.50 6.42
CA ASP A 3 -28.50 -18.17 6.04
C ASP A 3 -27.92 -17.53 4.77
N LEU A 4 -27.37 -16.33 4.91
CA LEU A 4 -26.65 -15.67 3.82
C LEU A 4 -25.26 -16.30 3.68
N ARG A 5 -25.04 -17.03 2.58
CA ARG A 5 -23.73 -17.60 2.18
C ARG A 5 -22.68 -16.53 1.88
N LEU A 6 -23.12 -15.30 1.65
CA LEU A 6 -22.24 -14.14 1.50
C LEU A 6 -21.99 -13.55 2.88
N SER A 7 -20.81 -13.82 3.42
CA SER A 7 -20.32 -13.12 4.60
C SER A 7 -20.31 -11.61 4.34
N ARG A 8 -20.47 -10.83 5.42
CA ARG A 8 -20.45 -9.37 5.36
C ARG A 8 -19.22 -8.92 4.58
N ILE A 9 -19.44 -8.13 3.52
CA ILE A 9 -18.37 -7.58 2.69
C ILE A 9 -17.38 -6.85 3.63
N PRO A 10 -16.06 -7.07 3.49
CA PRO A 10 -15.07 -6.39 4.32
C PRO A 10 -15.25 -4.88 4.18
N ASP A 11 -15.01 -4.16 5.28
CA ASP A 11 -15.03 -2.70 5.25
C ASP A 11 -14.00 -2.22 4.23
N ARG A 12 -14.46 -1.49 3.22
CA ARG A 12 -13.63 -0.93 2.14
C ARG A 12 -13.41 0.57 2.34
N THR A 13 -13.81 1.12 3.47
CA THR A 13 -13.62 2.54 3.78
C THR A 13 -12.12 2.82 3.88
N PRO A 14 -11.56 3.66 3.00
CA PRO A 14 -10.14 3.98 3.06
C PRO A 14 -9.82 4.73 4.35
N VAL A 15 -8.78 4.29 5.06
CA VAL A 15 -8.27 5.00 6.24
C VAL A 15 -7.21 6.00 5.78
N LYS A 16 -7.42 7.28 6.06
CA LYS A 16 -6.42 8.33 5.80
C LYS A 16 -5.36 8.32 6.90
N ILE A 17 -4.10 8.14 6.52
CA ILE A 17 -2.94 8.23 7.42
C ILE A 17 -2.11 9.43 6.98
N ALA A 18 -2.00 10.44 7.84
CA ALA A 18 -1.10 11.56 7.62
C ALA A 18 0.30 11.18 8.13
N ILE A 19 1.33 11.33 7.28
CA ILE A 19 2.72 11.02 7.61
C ILE A 19 3.62 12.21 7.30
N ALA A 20 4.68 12.38 8.10
CA ALA A 20 5.81 13.23 7.76
C ALA A 20 6.95 12.34 7.30
N VAL A 21 7.56 12.67 6.17
CA VAL A 21 8.72 11.96 5.61
C VAL A 21 9.93 12.89 5.62
N LEU A 22 11.12 12.30 5.79
CA LEU A 22 12.37 13.06 5.69
C LEU A 22 12.61 13.49 4.23
N PRO A 23 13.37 14.59 3.99
CA PRO A 23 13.63 15.09 2.64
C PRO A 23 14.21 14.03 1.70
N ASP A 24 15.14 13.21 2.18
CA ASP A 24 15.78 12.17 1.36
C ASP A 24 14.77 11.12 0.87
N LEU A 25 13.82 10.74 1.73
CA LEU A 25 12.75 9.82 1.35
C LEU A 25 11.76 10.48 0.39
N HIS A 26 11.45 11.76 0.58
CA HIS A 26 10.61 12.50 -0.35
C HIS A 26 11.21 12.57 -1.76
N GLN A 27 12.53 12.81 -1.86
CA GLN A 27 13.23 12.81 -3.14
C GLN A 27 13.19 11.42 -3.78
N ALA A 28 13.53 10.37 -3.03
CA ALA A 28 13.51 9.01 -3.54
C ALA A 28 12.12 8.57 -4.04
N LEU A 29 11.06 8.98 -3.34
CA LEU A 29 9.68 8.72 -3.76
C LEU A 29 9.32 9.47 -5.05
N SER A 30 9.77 10.71 -5.19
CA SER A 30 9.57 11.51 -6.41
C SER A 30 10.29 10.88 -7.60
N ASP A 31 11.55 10.50 -7.43
CA ASP A 31 12.35 9.82 -8.46
C ASP A 31 11.70 8.49 -8.88
N TYR A 32 11.14 7.75 -7.92
CA TYR A 32 10.42 6.52 -8.21
C TYR A 32 9.14 6.77 -9.04
N ALA A 33 8.40 7.83 -8.74
CA ALA A 33 7.21 8.19 -9.53
C ALA A 33 7.57 8.54 -10.98
N GLU A 34 8.69 9.21 -11.20
CA GLU A 34 9.21 9.47 -12.55
C GLU A 34 9.61 8.18 -13.27
N ALA A 35 10.31 7.28 -12.58
CA ALA A 35 10.69 5.97 -13.11
C ALA A 35 9.46 5.11 -13.45
N TYR A 36 8.43 5.13 -12.59
CA TYR A 36 7.16 4.46 -12.84
C TYR A 36 6.48 4.99 -14.10
N ARG A 37 6.42 6.32 -14.26
CA ARG A 37 5.89 6.95 -15.47
C ARG A 37 6.69 6.58 -16.70
N ALA A 38 8.01 6.53 -16.62
CA ALA A 38 8.85 6.14 -17.74
C ALA A 38 8.64 4.67 -18.15
N ALA A 39 8.41 3.79 -17.17
CA ALA A 39 8.20 2.35 -17.41
C ALA A 39 6.82 2.02 -17.97
N TYR A 40 5.77 2.68 -17.48
CA TYR A 40 4.37 2.33 -17.79
C TYR A 40 3.61 3.38 -18.60
N GLY A 41 4.21 4.55 -18.85
CA GLY A 41 3.56 5.68 -19.52
C GLY A 41 2.47 6.37 -18.69
N GLN A 42 2.23 5.91 -17.46
CA GLN A 42 1.18 6.42 -16.57
C GLN A 42 1.80 7.26 -15.46
N ALA A 43 1.34 8.51 -15.36
CA ALA A 43 1.74 9.41 -14.29
C ALA A 43 0.83 9.18 -13.07
N GLU A 44 1.40 8.63 -12.01
CA GLU A 44 0.74 8.48 -10.71
C GLU A 44 1.43 9.37 -9.68
N THR A 45 0.68 9.87 -8.70
CA THR A 45 1.28 10.65 -7.62
C THR A 45 1.98 9.73 -6.63
N VAL A 46 2.96 10.26 -5.91
CA VAL A 46 3.60 9.54 -4.79
C VAL A 46 2.55 9.05 -3.79
N ALA A 47 1.50 9.84 -3.52
CA ALA A 47 0.45 9.46 -2.59
C ALA A 47 -0.37 8.24 -3.06
N ASP A 48 -0.56 8.11 -4.38
CA ASP A 48 -1.26 6.97 -4.98
C ASP A 48 -0.38 5.72 -5.03
N LEU A 49 0.94 5.89 -5.19
CA LEU A 49 1.90 4.78 -5.21
C LEU A 49 2.21 4.22 -3.81
N ILE A 50 2.23 5.06 -2.77
CA ILE A 50 2.58 4.65 -1.39
C ILE A 50 1.78 3.44 -0.90
N PRO A 51 0.43 3.38 -1.03
CA PRO A 51 -0.34 2.23 -0.59
C PRO A 51 0.13 0.92 -1.23
N TYR A 52 0.42 0.92 -2.53
CA TYR A 52 0.91 -0.27 -3.25
C TYR A 52 2.33 -0.65 -2.83
N MET A 53 3.21 0.34 -2.62
CA MET A 53 4.56 0.12 -2.10
C MET A 53 4.52 -0.52 -0.70
N LEU A 54 3.68 0.00 0.19
CA LEU A 54 3.52 -0.52 1.55
C LEU A 54 2.93 -1.93 1.55
N GLN A 55 1.94 -2.19 0.70
CA GLN A 55 1.38 -3.53 0.54
C GLN A 55 2.44 -4.51 0.07
N SER A 56 3.17 -4.17 -1.00
CA SER A 56 4.25 -5.02 -1.53
C SER A 56 5.35 -5.27 -0.49
N PHE A 57 5.72 -4.24 0.28
CA PHE A 57 6.66 -4.36 1.39
C PHE A 57 6.19 -5.37 2.44
N LEU A 58 4.96 -5.22 2.94
CA LEU A 58 4.37 -6.12 3.94
C LEU A 58 4.23 -7.57 3.43
N GLU A 59 3.91 -7.74 2.16
CA GLU A 59 3.81 -9.06 1.51
C GLU A 59 5.18 -9.72 1.33
N SER A 60 6.22 -8.93 1.06
CA SER A 60 7.60 -9.42 0.90
C SER A 60 8.28 -9.78 2.21
N ASP A 61 7.84 -9.21 3.34
CA ASP A 61 8.41 -9.48 4.66
C ASP A 61 7.93 -10.82 5.23
N ARG A 62 8.72 -11.87 4.98
CA ARG A 62 8.49 -13.24 5.49
C ARG A 62 8.57 -13.36 7.01
N ALA A 63 9.31 -12.48 7.69
CA ALA A 63 9.38 -12.50 9.15
C ALA A 63 8.06 -11.96 9.72
N PHE A 64 7.58 -10.84 9.17
CA PHE A 64 6.28 -10.27 9.49
C PHE A 64 5.12 -11.22 9.16
N ALA A 65 5.13 -11.88 8.00
CA ALA A 65 4.09 -12.85 7.63
C ALA A 65 3.98 -13.99 8.65
N ARG A 66 5.12 -14.46 9.18
CA ARG A 66 5.18 -15.51 10.22
C ARG A 66 4.70 -15.05 11.59
N SER A 67 4.88 -13.78 11.96
CA SER A 67 4.34 -13.24 13.22
C SER A 67 2.84 -13.00 13.12
N ARG A 68 2.34 -12.56 11.96
CA ARG A 68 0.91 -12.30 11.73
C ARG A 68 0.04 -13.56 11.80
N GLN A 69 0.54 -14.72 11.37
CA GLN A 69 -0.20 -16.00 11.50
C GLN A 69 -0.33 -16.49 12.95
N LYS A 70 0.47 -15.94 13.88
CA LYS A 70 0.48 -16.35 15.29
C LYS A 70 -0.37 -15.45 16.20
N SER A 71 -1.01 -14.41 15.64
CA SER A 71 -1.94 -13.51 16.35
C SER A 71 -3.37 -13.75 15.86
#